data_AF-A0A731TGB9-F1
#
_entry.id   AF-A0A731TGB9-F1
#
_cell.length_a   1.000
_cell.length_b   1.000
_cell.length_c   1.000
_cell.angle_alpha   90.00
_cell.angle_beta   90.00
_cell.angle_gamma   90.00
#
_symmetry.space_group_name_H-M   'P 1'
#
loop_
_entity.id
_entity.type
_entity.pdbx_description
1 polymer ?
#
loop_
_entity_poly.entity_id
_entity_poly.type
_entity_poly.pdbx_seq_one_letter_code
_entity_poly.pdbx_strand_id
1 'polypeptide(L)'
;MANRKRDAGRDARVKKGWWRSHRWLVLRRMSQFIVLGMFLSGPWLGFWVLHGNYSSSLLFDTLPLTDPLMTLESLASGHLPAAVALTGAVIITVLYALAGKRLFCSWVCPLNPVTDLANWMRRTLELNQSATIPRHIRYVLLVVVLIGSALTGTLLWEWINPVSLLGRSLLMGFSSGTLLIIALFLFDLLVVEHGWCGHICPMGALYGVLGSKGVVTVVAKKREKCNRCMDCFHVCPEPHVLRAPVLDEQSPAQVTHRDCMTCGRCVDVCSEDVFTITIHKSFRMRRGGK
;
A
#
# COMPACT_ATOMS: atom_id res chain seq x y z
N MET A 1 -1.41 30.16 4.89
CA MET A 1 -1.27 29.57 6.24
C MET A 1 -1.51 28.07 6.12
N ALA A 2 -0.85 27.24 6.94
CA ALA A 2 -1.11 25.80 6.95
C ALA A 2 -2.47 25.52 7.61
N ASN A 3 -3.25 24.62 7.02
CA ASN A 3 -4.53 24.19 7.57
C ASN A 3 -4.31 23.30 8.81
N ARG A 4 -5.29 23.25 9.70
CA ARG A 4 -5.27 22.29 10.82
C ARG A 4 -5.42 20.87 10.28
N LYS A 5 -4.79 19.90 10.95
CA LYS A 5 -4.87 18.46 10.57
C LYS A 5 -6.30 17.96 10.42
N ARG A 6 -7.20 18.41 11.29
CA ARG A 6 -8.63 18.04 11.30
C ARG A 6 -9.39 18.56 10.07
N ASP A 7 -8.99 19.71 9.55
CA ASP A 7 -9.64 20.37 8.42
C ASP A 7 -9.04 19.98 7.06
N ALA A 8 -8.08 19.04 7.04
CA ALA A 8 -7.37 18.64 5.82
C ALA A 8 -8.35 18.17 4.72
N GLY A 9 -8.32 18.85 3.56
CA GLY A 9 -9.16 18.57 2.40
C GLY A 9 -10.51 19.29 2.40
N ARG A 10 -10.81 20.15 3.38
CA ARG A 10 -12.04 20.97 3.42
C ARG A 10 -12.12 21.93 2.22
N ASP A 11 -11.02 22.60 1.89
CA ASP A 11 -10.96 23.52 0.75
C ASP A 11 -11.19 22.79 -0.58
N ALA A 12 -10.65 21.58 -0.73
CA ALA A 12 -10.87 20.77 -1.91
C ALA A 12 -12.33 20.32 -2.04
N ARG A 13 -13.02 20.02 -0.93
CA ARG A 13 -14.46 19.69 -0.95
C ARG A 13 -15.30 20.87 -1.41
N VAL A 14 -14.97 22.09 -0.96
CA VAL A 14 -15.68 23.32 -1.34
C VAL A 14 -15.43 23.65 -2.81
N LYS A 15 -14.17 23.61 -3.28
CA LYS A 15 -13.83 24.01 -4.66
C LYS A 15 -14.17 22.94 -5.72
N LYS A 16 -13.92 21.67 -5.44
CA LYS A 16 -14.06 20.57 -6.42
C LYS A 16 -15.36 19.78 -6.29
N GLY A 17 -16.09 19.98 -5.19
CA GLY A 17 -17.22 19.14 -4.81
C GLY A 17 -16.80 17.81 -4.18
N TRP A 18 -17.79 17.07 -3.66
CA TRP A 18 -17.56 15.84 -2.91
C TRP A 18 -16.94 14.71 -3.75
N TRP A 19 -17.43 14.51 -4.99
CA TRP A 19 -16.99 13.40 -5.82
C TRP A 19 -15.52 13.52 -6.26
N ARG A 20 -15.09 14.69 -6.74
CA ARG A 20 -13.71 14.91 -7.18
C ARG A 20 -12.70 14.90 -6.01
N SER A 21 -13.14 15.26 -4.80
CA SER A 21 -12.29 15.28 -3.60
C SER A 21 -12.17 13.92 -2.90
N HIS A 22 -12.94 12.90 -3.33
CA HIS A 22 -12.85 11.54 -2.79
C HIS A 22 -12.74 10.48 -3.90
N ARG A 23 -12.51 10.88 -5.15
CA ARG A 23 -12.54 9.98 -6.30
C ARG A 23 -11.57 8.81 -6.10
N TRP A 24 -10.31 9.09 -5.77
CA TRP A 24 -9.32 8.03 -5.60
C TRP A 24 -9.56 7.20 -4.35
N LEU A 25 -10.04 7.81 -3.28
CA LEU A 25 -10.46 7.08 -2.08
C LEU A 25 -11.59 6.08 -2.39
N VAL A 26 -12.63 6.51 -3.11
CA VAL A 26 -13.78 5.66 -3.47
C VAL A 26 -13.33 4.53 -4.39
N LEU A 27 -12.54 4.82 -5.44
CA LEU A 27 -12.04 3.79 -6.35
C LEU A 27 -11.23 2.71 -5.62
N ARG A 28 -10.38 3.11 -4.66
CA ARG A 28 -9.60 2.15 -3.85
C ARG A 28 -10.48 1.30 -2.94
N ARG A 29 -11.51 1.89 -2.33
CA ARG A 29 -12.46 1.12 -1.50
C ARG A 29 -13.26 0.15 -2.36
N MET A 30 -13.73 0.59 -3.53
CA MET A 30 -14.40 -0.29 -4.48
C MET A 30 -13.49 -1.46 -4.89
N SER A 31 -12.23 -1.23 -5.25
CA SER A 31 -11.33 -2.33 -5.62
C SER A 31 -11.09 -3.30 -4.47
N GLN A 32 -10.88 -2.80 -3.25
CA GLN A 32 -10.68 -3.63 -2.06
C GLN A 32 -11.92 -4.46 -1.72
N PHE A 33 -13.12 -3.86 -1.78
CA PHE A 33 -14.38 -4.58 -1.56
C PHE A 33 -14.69 -5.58 -2.68
N ILE A 34 -14.35 -5.27 -3.93
CA ILE A 34 -14.48 -6.21 -5.05
C ILE A 34 -13.58 -7.42 -4.82
N VAL A 35 -12.29 -7.21 -4.50
CA VAL A 35 -11.35 -8.32 -4.23
C VAL A 35 -11.82 -9.15 -3.04
N LEU A 36 -12.24 -8.50 -1.95
CA LEU A 36 -12.79 -9.21 -0.79
C LEU A 36 -14.08 -9.99 -1.16
N GLY A 37 -14.94 -9.40 -1.98
CA GLY A 37 -16.16 -10.03 -2.50
C GLY A 37 -15.86 -11.25 -3.37
N MET A 38 -14.79 -11.21 -4.18
CA MET A 38 -14.34 -12.36 -4.97
C MET A 38 -13.84 -13.52 -4.09
N PHE A 39 -13.23 -13.24 -2.94
CA PHE A 39 -12.91 -14.29 -1.95
C PHE A 39 -14.16 -14.80 -1.21
N LEU A 40 -15.15 -13.93 -0.95
CA LEU A 40 -16.41 -14.29 -0.29
C LEU A 40 -17.39 -15.04 -1.20
N SER A 41 -17.21 -15.00 -2.52
CA SER A 41 -18.12 -15.65 -3.47
C SER A 41 -18.15 -17.18 -3.30
N GLY A 42 -17.05 -17.79 -2.88
CA GLY A 42 -16.98 -19.23 -2.61
C GLY A 42 -17.94 -19.65 -1.49
N PRO A 43 -17.73 -19.17 -0.25
CA PRO A 43 -18.57 -19.55 0.89
C PRO A 43 -20.04 -19.13 0.77
N TRP A 44 -20.34 -18.00 0.12
CA TRP A 44 -21.71 -17.44 0.09
C TRP A 44 -22.52 -17.83 -1.15
N LEU A 45 -21.89 -17.99 -2.31
CA LEU A 45 -22.58 -18.23 -3.59
C LEU A 45 -22.30 -19.62 -4.17
N GLY A 46 -21.45 -20.43 -3.53
CA GLY A 46 -21.07 -21.76 -3.99
C GLY A 46 -20.19 -21.77 -5.25
N PHE A 47 -19.81 -20.59 -5.77
CA PHE A 47 -18.92 -20.43 -6.91
C PHE A 47 -17.60 -19.80 -6.46
N TRP A 48 -16.54 -20.60 -6.51
CA TRP A 48 -15.20 -20.19 -6.09
C TRP A 48 -14.47 -19.46 -7.22
N VAL A 49 -14.49 -18.13 -7.17
CA VAL A 49 -13.74 -17.27 -8.11
C VAL A 49 -12.26 -17.22 -7.72
N LEU A 50 -11.98 -17.19 -6.42
CA LEU A 50 -10.64 -17.22 -5.83
C LEU A 50 -10.58 -18.32 -4.76
N HIS A 51 -9.77 -19.35 -4.99
CA HIS A 51 -9.43 -20.35 -3.98
C HIS A 51 -8.16 -19.92 -3.23
N GLY A 52 -8.13 -20.05 -1.91
CA GLY A 52 -6.93 -19.80 -1.10
C GLY A 52 -6.98 -18.52 -0.27
N ASN A 53 -5.83 -17.87 -0.09
CA ASN A 53 -5.68 -16.68 0.75
C ASN A 53 -4.92 -15.56 0.00
N TYR A 54 -4.73 -14.40 0.64
CA TYR A 54 -4.03 -13.28 0.02
C TYR A 54 -2.56 -13.57 -0.34
N SER A 55 -1.94 -14.60 0.27
CA SER A 55 -0.54 -15.00 0.02
C SER A 55 -0.36 -16.14 -0.96
N SER A 56 -1.38 -16.98 -1.13
CA SER A 56 -1.48 -17.96 -2.20
C SER A 56 -2.95 -18.13 -2.57
N SER A 57 -3.33 -17.56 -3.71
CA SER A 57 -4.67 -17.74 -4.28
C SER A 57 -4.60 -18.30 -5.70
N LEU A 58 -5.62 -19.07 -6.08
CA LEU A 58 -5.86 -19.56 -7.43
C LEU A 58 -7.08 -18.80 -7.95
N LEU A 59 -6.88 -17.97 -8.96
CA LEU A 59 -7.96 -17.29 -9.67
C LEU A 59 -8.52 -18.26 -10.73
N PHE A 60 -9.81 -18.58 -10.61
CA PHE A 60 -10.52 -19.54 -11.45
C PHE A 60 -9.77 -20.88 -11.62
N ASP A 61 -9.13 -21.38 -10.56
CA ASP A 61 -8.36 -22.63 -10.54
C ASP A 61 -7.24 -22.75 -11.60
N THR A 62 -6.90 -21.65 -12.28
CA THR A 62 -6.03 -21.64 -13.47
C THR A 62 -4.89 -20.63 -13.36
N LEU A 63 -5.10 -19.51 -12.67
CA LEU A 63 -4.08 -18.48 -12.50
C LEU A 63 -3.60 -18.43 -11.04
N PRO A 64 -2.40 -18.94 -10.72
CA PRO A 64 -1.81 -18.83 -9.40
C PRO A 64 -1.41 -17.38 -9.14
N LEU A 65 -2.04 -16.74 -8.16
CA LEU A 65 -1.59 -15.49 -7.56
C LEU A 65 -0.85 -15.80 -6.26
N THR A 66 0.46 -16.03 -6.38
CA THR A 66 1.34 -16.23 -5.23
C THR A 66 2.10 -14.95 -4.91
N ASP A 67 2.10 -14.56 -3.63
CA ASP A 67 2.82 -13.38 -3.17
C ASP A 67 4.34 -13.57 -3.39
N PRO A 68 5.04 -12.56 -3.95
CA PRO A 68 6.49 -12.64 -4.18
C PRO A 68 7.28 -12.90 -2.90
N LEU A 69 6.78 -12.40 -1.76
CA LEU A 69 7.40 -12.65 -0.45
C LEU A 69 7.30 -14.12 -0.06
N MET A 70 6.13 -14.73 -0.24
CA MET A 70 5.88 -16.12 0.10
C MET A 70 6.72 -17.06 -0.77
N THR A 71 6.90 -16.73 -2.06
CA THR A 71 7.82 -17.49 -2.92
C THR A 71 9.28 -17.35 -2.52
N LEU A 72 9.72 -16.16 -2.08
CA LEU A 72 11.08 -15.96 -1.60
C LEU A 72 11.32 -16.75 -0.31
N GLU A 73 10.35 -16.77 0.62
CA GLU A 73 10.42 -17.58 1.83
C GLU A 73 10.43 -19.09 1.54
N SER A 74 9.59 -19.57 0.61
CA SER A 74 9.59 -20.98 0.20
C SER A 74 10.97 -21.39 -0.34
N LEU A 75 11.52 -20.60 -1.26
CA LEU A 75 12.86 -20.84 -1.83
C LEU A 75 13.95 -20.78 -0.75
N ALA A 76 13.86 -19.82 0.18
CA ALA A 76 14.80 -19.68 1.29
C ALA A 76 14.72 -20.86 2.28
N SER A 77 13.52 -21.42 2.49
CA SER A 77 13.28 -22.60 3.34
C SER A 77 13.73 -23.93 2.73
N GLY A 78 14.25 -23.93 1.49
CA GLY A 78 14.66 -25.13 0.77
C GLY A 78 13.52 -25.94 0.14
N HIS A 79 12.27 -25.49 0.31
CA HIS A 79 11.11 -26.11 -0.33
C HIS A 79 10.91 -25.49 -1.72
N LEU A 80 11.12 -26.28 -2.78
CA LEU A 80 10.77 -25.87 -4.14
C LEU A 80 9.25 -25.69 -4.22
N PRO A 81 8.73 -24.47 -4.36
CA PRO A 81 7.30 -24.28 -4.57
C PRO A 81 6.92 -24.93 -5.91
N ALA A 82 5.70 -25.48 -6.00
CA ALA A 82 5.21 -26.08 -7.23
C ALA A 82 5.45 -25.15 -8.44
N ALA A 83 5.85 -25.68 -9.59
CA ALA A 83 6.18 -24.88 -10.78
C ALA A 83 5.07 -23.87 -11.15
N VAL A 84 3.82 -24.21 -10.85
CA VAL A 84 2.63 -23.36 -10.97
C VAL A 84 2.70 -22.13 -10.05
N ALA A 85 3.09 -22.27 -8.78
CA ALA A 85 3.26 -21.13 -7.88
C ALA A 85 4.41 -20.20 -8.31
N LEU A 86 5.45 -20.76 -8.94
CA LEU A 86 6.60 -19.99 -9.42
C LEU A 86 6.25 -19.16 -10.66
N THR A 87 5.48 -19.70 -11.61
CA THR A 87 4.98 -18.93 -12.75
C THR A 87 4.02 -17.82 -12.31
N GLY A 88 3.15 -18.10 -11.34
CA GLY A 88 2.26 -17.11 -10.73
C GLY A 88 2.98 -15.93 -10.09
N ALA A 89 3.98 -16.22 -9.27
CA ALA A 89 4.79 -15.19 -8.62
C ALA A 89 5.59 -14.35 -9.61
N VAL A 90 6.13 -14.96 -10.68
CA VAL A 90 6.82 -14.23 -11.75
C VAL A 90 5.86 -13.27 -12.47
N ILE A 91 4.67 -13.73 -12.84
CA ILE A 91 3.66 -12.88 -13.50
C ILE A 91 3.28 -11.69 -12.63
N ILE A 92 2.97 -11.93 -11.35
CA ILE A 92 2.64 -10.88 -10.38
C ILE A 92 3.81 -9.91 -10.19
N THR A 93 5.02 -10.44 -10.03
CA THR A 93 6.21 -9.63 -9.83
C THR A 93 6.45 -8.71 -11.02
N VAL A 94 6.37 -9.23 -12.24
CA VAL A 94 6.54 -8.44 -13.47
C VAL A 94 5.43 -7.39 -13.57
N LEU A 95 4.17 -7.79 -13.35
CA LEU A 95 3.04 -6.87 -13.42
C LEU A 95 3.17 -5.72 -12.42
N TYR A 96 3.47 -6.00 -11.14
CA TYR A 96 3.61 -4.94 -10.14
C TYR A 96 4.91 -4.15 -10.29
N ALA A 97 6.00 -4.77 -10.77
CA ALA A 97 7.23 -4.06 -11.10
C ALA A 97 7.01 -3.02 -12.21
N LEU A 98 6.18 -3.35 -13.21
CA LEU A 98 5.82 -2.45 -14.31
C LEU A 98 4.72 -1.46 -13.92
N ALA A 99 3.71 -1.89 -13.17
CA ALA A 99 2.55 -1.06 -12.87
C ALA A 99 2.92 0.14 -12.00
N GLY A 100 3.62 -0.05 -10.87
CA GLY A 100 3.89 1.06 -9.97
C GLY A 100 4.26 0.67 -8.56
N LYS A 101 4.67 1.68 -7.80
CA LYS A 101 5.18 1.55 -6.44
C LYS A 101 4.04 1.19 -5.48
N ARG A 102 4.20 0.09 -4.74
CA ARG A 102 3.30 -0.36 -3.65
C ARG A 102 1.79 -0.30 -4.00
N LEU A 103 1.44 -0.55 -5.27
CA LEU A 103 0.04 -0.51 -5.72
C LEU A 103 -0.83 -1.53 -5.01
N PHE A 104 -0.28 -2.73 -4.75
CA PHE A 104 -0.97 -3.76 -3.97
C PHE A 104 -1.43 -3.23 -2.60
N CYS A 105 -0.56 -2.52 -1.89
CA CYS A 105 -0.85 -2.00 -0.55
C CYS A 105 -2.02 -1.00 -0.52
N SER A 106 -2.22 -0.22 -1.59
CA SER A 106 -3.30 0.78 -1.64
C SER A 106 -4.58 0.29 -2.31
N TRP A 107 -4.51 -0.66 -3.24
CA TRP A 107 -5.64 -1.07 -4.10
C TRP A 107 -6.20 -2.45 -3.79
N VAL A 108 -5.38 -3.37 -3.26
CA VAL A 108 -5.75 -4.78 -3.06
C VAL A 108 -5.77 -5.14 -1.58
N CYS A 109 -4.82 -4.61 -0.80
CA CYS A 109 -4.65 -4.98 0.60
C CYS A 109 -5.89 -4.65 1.47
N PRO A 110 -6.51 -5.65 2.14
CA PRO A 110 -7.67 -5.45 3.00
C PRO A 110 -7.34 -4.76 4.33
N LEU A 111 -6.07 -4.77 4.76
CA LEU A 111 -5.63 -4.10 5.99
C LEU A 111 -5.57 -2.57 5.82
N ASN A 112 -5.41 -2.11 4.59
CA ASN A 112 -5.28 -0.70 4.30
C ASN A 112 -6.50 0.15 4.76
N PRO A 113 -7.77 -0.25 4.52
CA PRO A 113 -8.94 0.37 5.13
C PRO A 113 -8.85 0.56 6.64
N VAL A 114 -8.38 -0.45 7.36
CA VAL A 114 -8.24 -0.44 8.83
C VAL A 114 -7.24 0.63 9.25
N THR A 115 -6.05 0.64 8.63
CA THR A 115 -5.02 1.63 8.91
C THR A 115 -5.42 3.05 8.48
N ASP A 116 -6.12 3.20 7.35
CA ASP A 116 -6.62 4.51 6.90
C ASP A 116 -7.70 5.05 7.85
N LEU A 117 -8.55 4.18 8.40
CA LEU A 117 -9.55 4.55 9.40
C LEU A 117 -8.89 4.99 10.72
N ALA A 118 -7.88 4.25 11.19
CA ALA A 118 -7.08 4.63 12.36
C ALA A 118 -6.48 6.03 12.18
N ASN A 119 -5.83 6.29 11.04
CA ASN A 119 -5.22 7.58 10.74
C ASN A 119 -6.25 8.69 10.46
N TRP A 120 -7.45 8.36 9.99
CA TRP A 120 -8.53 9.34 9.89
C TRP A 120 -9.02 9.76 11.27
N MET A 121 -9.35 8.83 12.16
CA MET A 121 -9.79 9.19 13.52
C MET A 121 -8.70 9.91 14.29
N ARG A 122 -7.44 9.50 14.15
CA ARG A 122 -6.31 10.19 14.77
C ARG A 122 -6.28 11.68 14.43
N ARG A 123 -6.49 12.02 13.16
CA ARG A 123 -6.53 13.42 12.69
C ARG A 123 -7.78 14.14 13.17
N THR A 124 -8.92 13.45 13.24
CA THR A 124 -10.18 14.01 13.73
C THR A 124 -10.14 14.31 15.24
N LEU A 125 -9.52 13.42 16.01
CA LEU A 125 -9.33 13.50 17.46
C LEU A 125 -8.05 14.27 17.86
N GLU A 126 -7.30 14.77 16.88
CA GLU A 126 -6.06 15.55 17.06
C GLU A 126 -5.02 14.85 17.97
N LEU A 127 -4.94 13.52 17.90
CA LEU A 127 -4.01 12.74 18.70
C LEU A 127 -2.57 12.91 18.19
N ASN A 128 -1.68 13.35 19.07
CA ASN A 128 -0.27 13.55 18.75
C ASN A 128 0.51 12.23 18.63
N GLN A 129 1.68 12.28 17.99
CA GLN A 129 2.61 11.14 17.92
C GLN A 129 3.25 10.88 19.27
N SER A 130 3.09 9.66 19.79
CA SER A 130 3.71 9.23 21.05
C SER A 130 5.09 8.63 20.80
N ALA A 131 5.29 7.97 19.66
CA ALA A 131 6.59 7.39 19.28
C ALA A 131 6.91 7.63 17.79
N THR A 132 8.20 7.76 17.49
CA THR A 132 8.72 7.77 16.12
C THR A 132 9.50 6.49 15.87
N ILE A 133 9.05 5.68 14.93
CA ILE A 133 9.73 4.45 14.54
C ILE A 133 10.53 4.73 13.27
N PRO A 134 11.79 4.29 13.17
CA PRO A 134 12.55 4.48 11.95
C PRO A 134 12.04 3.55 10.83
N ARG A 135 11.89 4.12 9.62
CA ARG A 135 11.34 3.42 8.44
C ARG A 135 12.19 2.27 7.92
N HIS A 136 13.46 2.18 8.31
CA HIS A 136 14.33 1.08 7.87
C HIS A 136 13.96 -0.26 8.53
N ILE A 137 13.20 -0.23 9.64
CA ILE A 137 12.79 -1.44 10.37
C ILE A 137 12.02 -2.41 9.48
N ARG A 138 11.16 -1.95 8.57
CA ARG A 138 10.48 -2.84 7.61
C ARG A 138 11.44 -3.65 6.73
N TYR A 139 12.62 -3.12 6.41
CA TYR A 139 13.64 -3.83 5.64
C TYR A 139 14.43 -4.79 6.53
N VAL A 140 14.70 -4.40 7.78
CA VAL A 140 15.29 -5.30 8.78
C VAL A 140 14.35 -6.49 9.02
N LEU A 141 13.06 -6.23 9.24
CA LEU A 141 12.04 -7.28 9.40
C LEU A 141 11.92 -8.17 8.17
N LEU A 142 11.96 -7.60 6.96
CA LEU A 142 11.99 -8.39 5.73
C LEU A 142 13.18 -9.37 5.72
N VAL A 143 14.38 -8.91 6.07
CA VAL A 143 15.58 -9.76 6.11
C VAL A 143 15.48 -10.81 7.24
N VAL A 144 15.03 -10.40 8.43
CA VAL A 144 14.85 -11.29 9.59
C VAL A 144 13.85 -12.39 9.30
N VAL A 145 12.73 -12.06 8.66
CA VAL A 145 11.71 -13.04 8.26
C VAL A 145 12.27 -14.02 7.23
N LEU A 146 13.00 -13.56 6.23
CA LEU A 146 13.63 -14.45 5.22
C LEU A 146 14.69 -15.38 5.84
N ILE A 147 15.56 -14.85 6.70
CA ILE A 147 16.58 -15.65 7.40
C ILE A 147 15.91 -16.63 8.37
N GLY A 148 14.92 -16.16 9.14
CA GLY A 148 14.18 -17.00 10.06
C GLY A 148 13.51 -18.16 9.33
N SER A 149 12.82 -17.89 8.21
CA SER A 149 12.19 -18.92 7.38
C SER A 149 13.20 -19.89 6.78
N ALA A 150 14.42 -19.43 6.44
CA ALA A 150 15.51 -20.30 6.01
C ALA A 150 16.05 -21.21 7.12
N LEU A 151 16.10 -20.73 8.36
CA LEU A 151 16.58 -21.50 9.51
C LEU A 151 15.55 -22.49 10.05
N THR A 152 14.27 -22.10 10.09
CA THR A 152 13.19 -22.94 10.63
C THR A 152 12.61 -23.89 9.60
N GLY A 153 12.83 -23.64 8.30
CA GLY A 153 12.20 -24.39 7.22
C GLY A 153 10.69 -24.13 7.11
N THR A 154 10.17 -23.08 7.76
CA THR A 154 8.74 -22.74 7.81
C THR A 154 8.48 -21.34 7.26
N LEU A 155 7.27 -21.09 6.79
CA LEU A 155 6.82 -19.78 6.29
C LEU A 155 6.47 -18.87 7.48
N LEU A 156 7.46 -18.28 8.14
CA LEU A 156 7.27 -17.48 9.35
C LEU A 156 6.31 -16.30 9.14
N TRP A 157 6.37 -15.64 7.98
CA TRP A 157 5.50 -14.50 7.72
C TRP A 157 4.02 -14.91 7.74
N GLU A 158 3.66 -16.06 7.17
CA GLU A 158 2.26 -16.47 7.03
C GLU A 158 1.57 -16.70 8.38
N TRP A 159 2.34 -16.99 9.44
CA TRP A 159 1.83 -17.09 10.82
C TRP A 159 1.50 -15.72 11.43
N ILE A 160 2.25 -14.69 11.09
CA ILE A 160 2.15 -13.34 11.69
C ILE A 160 1.42 -12.37 10.76
N ASN A 161 1.23 -12.73 9.49
CA ASN A 161 0.72 -11.87 8.44
C ASN A 161 -0.70 -11.39 8.76
N PRO A 162 -0.90 -10.12 9.17
CA PRO A 162 -2.23 -9.61 9.48
C PRO A 162 -3.12 -9.51 8.26
N VAL A 163 -2.56 -9.50 7.04
CA VAL A 163 -3.34 -9.48 5.80
C VAL A 163 -4.03 -10.82 5.60
N SER A 164 -3.28 -11.92 5.70
CA SER A 164 -3.83 -13.28 5.64
C SER A 164 -4.81 -13.53 6.78
N LEU A 165 -4.47 -13.11 8.01
CA LEU A 165 -5.35 -13.25 9.18
C LEU A 165 -6.64 -12.45 9.06
N LEU A 166 -6.59 -11.21 8.54
CA LEU A 166 -7.78 -10.40 8.26
C LEU A 166 -8.67 -11.06 7.22
N GLY A 167 -8.09 -11.53 6.10
CA GLY A 167 -8.83 -12.30 5.11
C GLY A 167 -9.55 -13.51 5.73
N ARG A 168 -8.82 -14.33 6.49
CA ARG A 168 -9.39 -15.51 7.17
C ARG A 168 -10.47 -15.15 8.19
N SER A 169 -10.28 -14.10 8.98
CA SER A 169 -11.28 -13.64 9.96
C SER A 169 -12.57 -13.11 9.32
N LEU A 170 -12.48 -12.53 8.12
CA LEU A 170 -13.65 -12.06 7.39
C LEU A 170 -14.40 -13.23 6.73
N LEU A 171 -13.69 -14.29 6.33
CA LEU A 171 -14.27 -15.47 5.68
C LEU A 171 -14.85 -16.48 6.69
N MET A 172 -14.13 -16.75 7.79
CA MET A 172 -14.47 -17.80 8.77
C MET A 172 -15.12 -17.25 10.05
N GLY A 173 -15.36 -15.93 10.12
CA GLY A 173 -15.92 -15.24 11.30
C GLY A 173 -14.88 -14.81 12.33
N PHE A 174 -15.35 -14.28 13.46
CA PHE A 174 -14.53 -13.79 14.59
C PHE A 174 -13.57 -14.89 15.09
N SER A 175 -12.37 -14.91 14.53
CA SER A 175 -11.30 -15.85 14.84
C SER A 175 -10.16 -15.15 15.60
N SER A 176 -9.12 -15.90 15.94
CA SER A 176 -7.91 -15.39 16.62
C SER A 176 -7.26 -14.19 15.91
N GLY A 177 -7.46 -14.06 14.59
CA GLY A 177 -6.98 -12.91 13.80
C GLY A 177 -7.58 -11.57 14.23
N THR A 178 -8.82 -11.54 14.73
CA THR A 178 -9.54 -10.29 15.07
C THR A 178 -8.85 -9.51 16.17
N LEU A 179 -8.34 -10.19 17.21
CA LEU A 179 -7.61 -9.54 18.30
C LEU A 179 -6.33 -8.86 17.79
N LEU A 180 -5.61 -9.52 16.88
CA LEU A 180 -4.39 -8.97 16.28
C LEU A 180 -4.70 -7.73 15.42
N ILE A 181 -5.80 -7.75 14.67
CA ILE A 181 -6.25 -6.59 13.87
C ILE A 181 -6.64 -5.41 14.77
N ILE A 182 -7.36 -5.67 15.86
CA ILE A 182 -7.70 -4.63 16.85
C ILE A 182 -6.43 -4.06 17.47
N ALA A 183 -5.47 -4.91 17.85
CA ALA A 183 -4.19 -4.48 18.40
C ALA A 183 -3.42 -3.61 17.40
N LEU A 184 -3.36 -4.00 16.14
CA LEU A 184 -2.72 -3.21 15.08
C LEU A 184 -3.42 -1.87 14.84
N PHE A 185 -4.74 -1.86 14.85
CA PHE A 185 -5.53 -0.65 14.71
C PHE A 185 -5.28 0.32 15.86
N LEU A 186 -5.26 -0.17 17.12
CA LEU A 186 -4.95 0.63 18.29
C LEU A 186 -3.49 1.14 18.26
N PHE A 187 -2.56 0.31 17.79
CA PHE A 187 -1.17 0.69 17.60
C PHE A 187 -1.01 1.86 16.62
N ASP A 188 -1.66 1.79 15.45
CA ASP A 188 -1.65 2.88 14.45
C ASP A 188 -2.41 4.13 14.93
N LEU A 189 -3.46 3.95 15.74
CA LEU A 189 -4.27 5.05 16.28
C LEU A 189 -3.55 5.82 17.39
N LEU A 190 -2.99 5.11 18.38
CA LEU A 190 -2.49 5.69 19.64
C LEU A 190 -0.97 5.89 19.65
N VAL A 191 -0.20 5.02 19.00
CA VAL A 191 1.26 4.97 19.18
C VAL A 191 1.96 5.70 18.04
N VAL A 192 1.80 5.23 16.79
CA VAL A 192 2.62 5.67 15.63
C VAL A 192 1.76 6.00 14.42
N GLU A 193 2.02 7.15 13.78
CA GLU A 193 1.27 7.55 12.59
C GLU A 193 1.68 6.67 11.40
N HIS A 194 0.71 5.96 10.81
CA HIS A 194 0.97 4.92 9.79
C HIS A 194 2.05 3.90 10.23
N GLY A 195 1.97 3.42 11.46
CA GLY A 195 2.96 2.52 12.07
C GLY A 195 3.17 1.24 11.27
N TRP A 196 2.12 0.46 11.08
CA TRP A 196 2.22 -0.85 10.42
C TRP A 196 2.63 -0.74 8.95
N CYS A 197 1.80 -0.09 8.13
CA CYS A 197 2.01 0.00 6.68
C CYS A 197 3.26 0.83 6.30
N GLY A 198 3.65 1.82 7.12
CA GLY A 198 4.79 2.69 6.83
C GLY A 198 6.14 2.17 7.31
N HIS A 199 6.17 1.52 8.49
CA HIS A 199 7.41 1.26 9.22
C HIS A 199 7.71 -0.22 9.51
N ILE A 200 6.69 -1.09 9.55
CA ILE A 200 6.84 -2.48 10.02
C ILE A 200 6.62 -3.49 8.88
N CYS A 201 5.64 -3.26 8.00
CA CYS A 201 5.19 -4.23 7.02
C CYS A 201 6.30 -4.65 6.01
N PRO A 202 6.80 -5.91 6.05
CA PRO A 202 7.82 -6.41 5.14
C PRO A 202 7.30 -6.63 3.73
N MET A 203 6.01 -6.98 3.55
CA MET A 203 5.39 -6.99 2.22
C MET A 203 5.44 -5.61 1.57
N GLY A 204 5.12 -4.56 2.32
CA GLY A 204 5.25 -3.18 1.83
C GLY A 204 6.70 -2.83 1.46
N ALA A 205 7.69 -3.35 2.19
CA ALA A 205 9.10 -3.18 1.86
C ALA A 205 9.42 -3.82 0.50
N LEU A 206 9.01 -5.08 0.29
CA LEU A 206 9.24 -5.82 -0.95
C LEU A 206 8.56 -5.17 -2.15
N TYR A 207 7.25 -4.87 -2.06
CA TYR A 207 6.51 -4.21 -3.15
C TYR A 207 7.01 -2.79 -3.45
N GLY A 208 7.61 -2.10 -2.48
CA GLY A 208 8.30 -0.83 -2.71
C GLY A 208 9.58 -0.97 -3.52
N VAL A 209 10.31 -2.06 -3.33
CA VAL A 209 11.53 -2.36 -4.11
C VAL A 209 11.15 -2.83 -5.52
N LEU A 210 10.22 -3.78 -5.63
CA LEU A 210 9.77 -4.34 -6.91
C LEU A 210 9.19 -3.25 -7.82
N GLY A 211 8.25 -2.45 -7.31
CA GLY A 211 7.60 -1.38 -8.06
C GLY A 211 8.41 -0.08 -8.18
N SER A 212 9.67 -0.05 -7.73
CA SER A 212 10.46 1.20 -7.63
C SER A 212 10.64 1.93 -8.97
N LYS A 213 10.66 1.17 -10.08
CA LYS A 213 10.78 1.66 -11.46
C LYS A 213 9.46 1.61 -12.24
N GLY A 214 8.34 1.41 -11.56
CA GLY A 214 7.04 1.28 -12.19
C GLY A 214 6.63 2.55 -12.94
N VAL A 215 5.74 2.33 -13.91
CA VAL A 215 5.32 3.32 -14.90
C VAL A 215 4.32 4.31 -14.29
N VAL A 216 3.41 3.87 -13.41
CA VAL A 216 2.44 4.78 -12.79
C VAL A 216 3.09 5.55 -11.64
N THR A 217 3.02 6.88 -11.71
CA THR A 217 3.63 7.79 -10.73
C THR A 217 2.73 9.01 -10.50
N VAL A 218 2.88 9.64 -9.33
CA VAL A 218 2.30 10.97 -9.05
C VAL A 218 3.30 12.04 -9.45
N VAL A 219 2.83 13.11 -10.09
CA VAL A 219 3.63 14.29 -10.47
C VAL A 219 2.92 15.56 -10.00
N ALA A 220 3.65 16.45 -9.34
CA ALA A 220 3.22 17.79 -8.98
C ALA A 220 3.37 18.75 -10.19
N LYS A 221 2.56 18.52 -11.24
CA LYS A 221 2.71 19.20 -12.54
C LYS A 221 2.59 20.73 -12.45
N LYS A 222 1.74 21.22 -11.53
CA LYS A 222 1.46 22.65 -11.34
C LYS A 222 1.92 23.15 -9.97
N ARG A 223 3.16 22.81 -9.58
CA ARG A 223 3.69 23.15 -8.24
C ARG A 223 3.71 24.66 -7.95
N GLU A 224 3.77 25.48 -8.99
CA GLU A 224 3.66 26.94 -8.94
C GLU A 224 2.31 27.44 -8.40
N LYS A 225 1.26 26.63 -8.51
CA LYS A 225 -0.07 26.94 -7.95
C LYS A 225 -0.22 26.51 -6.48
N CYS A 226 0.82 25.94 -5.87
CA CYS A 226 0.75 25.48 -4.49
C CYS A 226 0.63 26.66 -3.51
N ASN A 227 -0.48 26.72 -2.79
CA ASN A 227 -0.72 27.70 -1.72
C ASN A 227 -0.13 27.30 -0.35
N ARG A 228 0.68 26.23 -0.29
CA ARG A 228 1.32 25.70 0.93
C ARG A 228 0.34 25.42 2.08
N CYS A 229 -0.87 24.93 1.78
CA CYS A 229 -1.89 24.59 2.79
C CYS A 229 -1.54 23.36 3.66
N MET A 230 -0.59 22.51 3.23
CA MET A 230 -0.15 21.27 3.89
C MET A 230 -1.16 20.11 3.97
N ASP A 231 -2.36 20.24 3.39
CA ASP A 231 -3.38 19.18 3.35
C ASP A 231 -2.85 17.87 2.76
N CYS A 232 -2.06 17.94 1.69
CA CYS A 232 -1.48 16.76 1.04
C CYS A 232 -0.50 16.01 1.97
N PHE A 233 0.22 16.71 2.85
CA PHE A 233 1.10 16.09 3.85
C PHE A 233 0.29 15.46 4.98
N HIS A 234 -0.78 16.10 5.44
CA HIS A 234 -1.66 15.56 6.49
C HIS A 234 -2.44 14.32 6.06
N VAL A 235 -2.69 14.14 4.77
CA VAL A 235 -3.28 12.92 4.22
C VAL A 235 -2.24 11.99 3.58
N CYS A 236 -0.97 12.35 3.63
CA CYS A 236 0.16 11.51 3.23
C CYS A 236 0.27 10.25 4.12
N PRO A 237 0.11 8.98 3.67
CA PRO A 237 0.56 7.87 4.54
C PRO A 237 2.08 7.89 4.77
N GLU A 238 2.82 8.35 3.76
CA GLU A 238 4.26 8.64 3.85
C GLU A 238 4.55 10.10 3.46
N PRO A 239 4.33 11.08 4.35
CA PRO A 239 4.44 12.50 4.02
C PRO A 239 5.83 12.92 3.48
N HIS A 240 6.89 12.18 3.81
CA HIS A 240 8.25 12.49 3.35
C HIS A 240 8.40 12.40 1.83
N VAL A 241 7.60 11.56 1.15
CA VAL A 241 7.70 11.39 -0.31
C VAL A 241 7.28 12.65 -1.09
N LEU A 242 6.52 13.55 -0.44
CA LEU A 242 6.02 14.78 -1.03
C LEU A 242 6.95 15.99 -0.79
N ARG A 243 7.96 15.88 0.09
CA ARG A 243 8.85 17.02 0.42
C ARG A 243 9.61 17.52 -0.81
N ALA A 244 10.37 16.66 -1.48
CA ALA A 244 11.13 17.01 -2.67
C ALA A 244 10.26 17.54 -3.84
N PRO A 245 9.19 16.85 -4.29
CA PRO A 245 8.44 17.31 -5.46
C PRO A 245 7.60 18.58 -5.24
N VAL A 246 7.35 18.98 -4.00
CA VAL A 246 6.48 20.13 -3.66
C VAL A 246 7.28 21.32 -3.12
N LEU A 247 8.26 21.09 -2.24
CA LEU A 247 8.96 22.15 -1.52
C LEU A 247 10.30 22.51 -2.15
N ASP A 248 10.90 21.61 -2.93
CA ASP A 248 12.19 21.83 -3.56
C ASP A 248 12.00 22.08 -5.06
N GLU A 249 12.32 23.31 -5.49
CA GLU A 249 12.22 23.72 -6.88
C GLU A 249 13.31 23.09 -7.77
N GLN A 250 14.44 22.70 -7.19
CA GLN A 250 15.56 22.09 -7.92
C GLN A 250 15.33 20.59 -8.14
N SER A 251 14.53 19.97 -7.27
CA SER A 251 14.11 18.59 -7.41
C SER A 251 13.07 18.39 -8.52
N PRO A 252 13.02 17.19 -9.13
CA PRO A 252 11.98 16.85 -10.11
C PRO A 252 10.60 16.89 -9.45
N ALA A 253 9.60 17.43 -10.14
CA ALA A 253 8.21 17.47 -9.69
C ALA A 253 7.56 16.07 -9.56
N GLN A 254 8.24 15.01 -10.00
CA GLN A 254 7.79 13.63 -9.89
C GLN A 254 8.11 13.05 -8.51
N VAL A 255 7.17 12.27 -7.96
CA VAL A 255 7.40 11.49 -6.73
C VAL A 255 8.31 10.29 -7.02
N THR A 256 9.61 10.49 -6.89
CA THR A 256 10.64 9.46 -7.18
C THR A 256 10.87 8.47 -6.04
N HIS A 257 10.47 8.80 -4.81
CA HIS A 257 10.60 7.90 -3.66
C HIS A 257 9.83 6.59 -3.86
N ARG A 258 10.43 5.47 -3.42
CA ARG A 258 9.89 4.09 -3.51
C ARG A 258 8.73 3.82 -2.56
N ASP A 259 8.63 4.64 -1.52
CA ASP A 259 7.66 4.49 -0.43
C ASP A 259 6.25 4.93 -0.82
N CYS A 260 6.12 5.69 -1.90
CA CYS A 260 4.84 6.16 -2.39
C CYS A 260 3.95 4.98 -2.77
N MET A 261 2.78 4.87 -2.14
CA MET A 261 1.79 3.84 -2.47
C MET A 261 0.93 4.17 -3.70
N THR A 262 1.15 5.31 -4.35
CA THR A 262 0.35 5.73 -5.53
C THR A 262 -1.16 5.68 -5.24
N CYS A 263 -1.53 6.11 -4.04
CA CYS A 263 -2.87 5.95 -3.47
C CYS A 263 -3.84 7.08 -3.87
N GLY A 264 -3.36 8.12 -4.54
CA GLY A 264 -4.15 9.24 -5.07
C GLY A 264 -4.67 10.26 -4.05
N ARG A 265 -4.48 10.05 -2.74
CA ARG A 265 -5.00 10.99 -1.71
C ARG A 265 -4.53 12.43 -1.89
N CYS A 266 -3.29 12.64 -2.32
CA CYS A 266 -2.75 13.98 -2.59
C CYS A 266 -3.47 14.70 -3.75
N VAL A 267 -3.98 13.95 -4.74
CA VAL A 267 -4.79 14.50 -5.85
C VAL A 267 -6.19 14.88 -5.37
N ASP A 268 -6.79 14.01 -4.55
CA ASP A 268 -8.11 14.20 -3.95
C ASP A 268 -8.18 15.49 -3.10
N VAL A 269 -7.21 15.70 -2.19
CA VAL A 269 -7.27 16.81 -1.21
C VAL A 269 -6.67 18.13 -1.67
N CYS A 270 -5.94 18.17 -2.77
CA CYS A 270 -5.27 19.41 -3.21
C CYS A 270 -6.25 20.34 -3.92
N SER A 271 -6.67 21.44 -3.30
CA SER A 271 -7.66 22.38 -3.87
C SER A 271 -7.25 23.00 -5.22
N GLU A 272 -5.95 23.17 -5.46
CA GLU A 272 -5.38 23.85 -6.64
C GLU A 272 -4.99 22.88 -7.78
N ASP A 273 -5.34 21.60 -7.68
CA ASP A 273 -5.04 20.57 -8.70
C ASP A 273 -3.54 20.50 -9.07
N VAL A 274 -2.66 20.63 -8.07
CA VAL A 274 -1.19 20.57 -8.25
C VAL A 274 -0.74 19.18 -8.70
N PHE A 275 -1.34 18.14 -8.13
CA PHE A 275 -0.94 16.74 -8.37
C PHE A 275 -1.76 16.09 -9.47
N THR A 276 -1.10 15.25 -10.26
CA THR A 276 -1.74 14.38 -11.26
C THR A 276 -1.07 13.02 -11.25
N ILE A 277 -1.85 11.95 -11.35
CA ILE A 277 -1.32 10.60 -11.60
C ILE A 277 -1.07 10.47 -13.10
N THR A 278 0.14 10.10 -13.48
CA THR A 278 0.54 9.94 -14.88
C THR A 278 1.31 8.64 -15.08
N ILE A 279 1.36 8.23 -16.34
CA ILE A 279 2.09 7.06 -16.83
C ILE A 279 3.43 7.60 -17.34
N HIS A 280 4.50 7.35 -16.59
CA HIS A 280 5.86 7.73 -16.94
C HIS A 280 6.30 6.94 -18.19
N LYS A 281 6.49 7.62 -19.33
CA LYS A 281 7.11 7.00 -20.52
C LYS A 281 8.59 6.71 -20.23
N SER A 282 8.88 5.58 -19.58
CA SER A 282 10.25 5.15 -19.25
C SER A 282 10.98 4.46 -20.41
N PHE A 283 10.47 4.52 -21.64
CA PHE A 283 11.15 3.97 -22.81
C PHE A 283 11.61 5.09 -23.75
N ARG A 284 12.58 5.88 -23.31
CA ARG A 284 13.49 6.56 -24.24
C ARG A 284 14.90 6.12 -23.91
N MET A 285 15.40 5.18 -24.71
CA MET A 285 16.80 4.79 -24.77
C MET A 285 17.67 6.04 -24.63
N ARG A 286 18.45 6.09 -23.56
CA ARG A 286 19.58 6.98 -23.42
C ARG A 286 20.72 6.39 -24.27
N ARG A 287 20.59 6.47 -25.60
CA ARG A 287 21.74 6.42 -26.54
C ARG A 287 21.91 7.83 -27.08
N GLY A 288 23.02 8.44 -26.69
CA GLY A 288 23.34 9.84 -26.89
C GLY A 288 24.38 10.25 -25.86
N GLY A 289 25.42 9.43 -25.71
CA GLY A 289 26.68 9.80 -25.09
C GLY A 289 27.68 9.96 -26.23
N LYS A 290 28.27 11.15 -26.28
CA LYS A 290 29.27 11.63 -27.24
C LYS A 290 30.44 10.67 -27.43
#